data_AF-I1P6D0-F1
#
_entry.id   AF-I1P6D0-F1
#
_cell.length_a   1.000
_cell.length_b   1.000
_cell.length_c   1.000
_cell.angle_alpha   90.00
_cell.angle_beta   90.00
_cell.angle_gamma   90.00
#
_symmetry.space_group_name_H-M   'P 1'
#
loop_
_entity.id
_entity.type
_entity.pdbx_description
1 polymer ?
#
loop_
_entity_poly.entity_id
_entity_poly.type
_entity_poly.pdbx_seq_one_letter_code
_entity_poly.pdbx_strand_id
1 'polypeptide(L)' 'CWALWLSRNDMVFDKSPSISYMQVIFRTIYWLRFWAQLQKCEDDGELMKVACRRLETTVMQLFANYGWRFTNRLQ' A
#
# COMPACT_ATOMS: atom_id res chain seq x y z
N CYS A 1 -5.09 -2.28 -9.93
CA CYS A 1 -5.09 -1.50 -11.18
C CYS A 1 -5.08 0.03 -11.00
N TRP A 2 -5.59 0.60 -9.90
CA TRP A 2 -5.49 2.07 -9.66
C TRP A 2 -4.18 2.51 -8.99
N ALA A 3 -3.74 1.83 -7.92
CA ALA A 3 -2.51 2.21 -7.20
C ALA A 3 -1.24 2.07 -8.07
N LEU A 4 -1.14 1.03 -8.90
CA LEU A 4 -0.07 0.87 -9.88
C LEU A 4 -0.06 2.00 -10.92
N TRP A 5 -1.24 2.45 -11.36
CA TRP A 5 -1.36 3.55 -12.31
C TRP A 5 -0.95 4.89 -11.68
N LEU A 6 -1.44 5.19 -10.48
CA LEU A 6 -1.03 6.38 -9.71
C LEU A 6 0.48 6.40 -9.45
N SER A 7 1.07 5.27 -9.02
CA SER A 7 2.51 5.18 -8.84
C SER A 7 3.25 5.48 -10.14
N ARG A 8 2.86 4.87 -11.27
CA ARG A 8 3.48 5.19 -12.56
C ARG A 8 3.35 6.66 -12.95
N ASN A 9 2.23 7.29 -12.65
CA ASN A 9 2.03 8.72 -12.90
C ASN A 9 2.94 9.59 -12.04
N ASP A 10 3.07 9.32 -10.73
CA ASP A 10 3.98 10.10 -9.88
C ASP A 10 5.44 10.00 -10.36
N MET A 11 5.85 8.86 -10.90
CA MET A 11 7.18 8.71 -11.50
C MET A 11 7.36 9.56 -12.77
N VAL A 12 6.32 9.62 -13.60
CA VAL A 12 6.36 10.31 -14.90
C VAL A 12 6.17 11.83 -14.75
N PHE A 13 5.28 12.27 -13.87
CA PHE A 13 4.85 13.66 -13.74
C PHE A 13 5.53 14.38 -12.57
N ASP A 14 5.77 13.72 -11.44
CA ASP A 14 6.37 14.35 -10.24
C ASP A 14 7.88 14.09 -10.12
N LYS A 15 8.52 13.48 -11.13
CA LYS A 15 9.95 13.10 -11.12
C LYS A 15 10.37 12.34 -9.86
N SER A 16 9.44 11.60 -9.26
CA SER A 16 9.70 10.83 -8.06
C SER A 16 10.79 9.78 -8.33
N PRO A 17 11.76 9.58 -7.42
CA PRO A 17 12.74 8.51 -7.56
C PRO A 17 12.04 7.15 -7.73
N SER A 18 12.73 6.20 -8.38
CA SER A 18 12.21 4.86 -8.71
C SER A 18 11.31 4.31 -7.60
N ILE A 19 10.01 4.16 -7.91
CA ILE A 19 9.03 3.70 -6.92
C ILE A 19 9.32 2.25 -6.60
N SER A 20 9.58 1.98 -5.32
CA SER A 20 9.77 0.62 -4.84
C SER A 20 8.45 -0.15 -4.89
N TYR A 21 8.52 -1.46 -5.15
CA TYR A 21 7.36 -2.36 -5.10
C TYR A 21 6.60 -2.25 -3.77
N MET A 22 7.33 -1.93 -2.70
CA MET A 22 6.81 -1.72 -1.35
C MET A 22 5.98 -0.45 -1.19
N GLN A 23 6.42 0.67 -1.76
CA GLN A 23 5.61 1.89 -1.80
C GLN A 23 4.30 1.66 -2.55
N VAL A 24 4.34 0.88 -3.64
CA VAL A 24 3.13 0.47 -4.36
C VAL A 24 2.21 -0.37 -3.46
N ILE A 25 2.76 -1.34 -2.72
CA ILE A 25 1.99 -2.18 -1.79
C ILE A 25 1.34 -1.33 -0.69
N PHE A 26 2.09 -0.46 -0.02
CA PHE A 26 1.54 0.40 1.02
C PHE A 26 0.47 1.35 0.49
N ARG A 27 0.68 1.94 -0.68
CA ARG A 27 -0.33 2.80 -1.31
C ARG A 27 -1.59 2.01 -1.68
N THR A 28 -1.42 0.76 -2.14
CA THR A 28 -2.54 -0.15 -2.41
C THR A 28 -3.32 -0.47 -1.13
N ILE A 29 -2.63 -0.78 -0.02
CA ILE A 29 -3.25 -1.04 1.29
C ILE A 29 -4.00 0.19 1.80
N TYR A 30 -3.39 1.38 1.69
CA TYR A 30 -4.02 2.65 2.06
C TYR A 30 -5.34 2.86 1.33
N TRP A 31 -5.31 2.74 0.00
CA TRP A 31 -6.53 2.87 -0.79
C TRP A 31 -7.55 1.81 -0.41
N LEU A 32 -7.14 0.54 -0.26
CA LEU A 32 -8.05 -0.54 0.11
C LEU A 32 -8.78 -0.27 1.43
N ARG A 33 -8.08 0.30 2.43
CA ARG A 33 -8.70 0.76 3.69
C ARG A 33 -9.68 1.90 3.49
N PHE A 34 -9.32 2.89 2.67
CA PHE A 34 -10.19 4.01 2.36
C PHE A 34 -11.47 3.53 1.67
N TRP A 35 -11.36 2.64 0.69
CA TRP A 35 -12.51 2.01 0.04
C TRP A 35 -13.35 1.18 1.01
N ALA A 36 -12.72 0.45 1.93
CA ALA A 36 -13.44 -0.31 2.97
C ALA A 36 -14.30 0.58 3.89
N GLN A 37 -13.86 1.83 4.14
CA GLN A 37 -14.65 2.80 4.93
C GLN A 37 -15.85 3.35 4.14
N LEU A 38 -15.77 3.38 2.81
CA LEU A 38 -16.86 3.82 1.93
C LEU A 38 -17.84 2.70 1.60
N GLN A 39 -17.56 1.46 2.01
CA GLN A 39 -18.43 0.31 1.79
C GLN A 39 -19.74 0.50 2.58
N LYS A 40 -20.88 0.48 1.88
CA LYS A 40 -22.21 0.64 2.51
C LYS A 40 -22.67 -0.58 3.34
N CYS A 41 -22.07 -1.74 3.11
CA CYS A 41 -22.40 -2.99 3.78
C CYS A 41 -21.41 -3.21 4.92
N GLU A 42 -21.88 -3.16 6.18
CA GLU A 42 -21.01 -3.22 7.37
C GLU A 42 -20.25 -4.54 7.47
N ASP A 43 -20.88 -5.66 7.13
CA ASP A 43 -20.26 -7.00 7.18
C ASP A 43 -19.10 -7.11 6.17
N ASP A 44 -19.30 -6.67 4.93
CA ASP A 44 -18.26 -6.66 3.90
C ASP A 44 -17.13 -5.69 4.26
N GLY A 45 -17.47 -4.55 4.86
CA GLY A 45 -16.52 -3.55 5.33
C GLY A 45 -15.61 -4.09 6.42
N GLU A 46 -16.14 -4.87 7.37
CA GLU A 46 -15.34 -5.45 8.44
C GLU A 46 -14.41 -6.56 7.93
N LEU A 47 -14.91 -7.44 7.04
CA LEU A 47 -14.07 -8.43 6.36
C LEU A 47 -12.92 -7.76 5.59
N MET A 48 -13.20 -6.69 4.86
CA MET A 48 -12.20 -5.93 4.12
C MET A 48 -11.17 -5.29 5.07
N LYS A 49 -11.59 -4.72 6.20
CA LYS A 49 -10.69 -4.15 7.23
C LYS A 49 -9.79 -5.22 7.86
N VAL A 50 -10.33 -6.41 8.15
CA VAL A 50 -9.56 -7.54 8.69
C VAL A 50 -8.54 -8.02 7.68
N ALA A 51 -8.93 -8.18 6.42
CA ALA A 51 -8.03 -8.55 5.34
C ALA A 51 -6.90 -7.52 5.16
N CYS A 52 -7.21 -6.22 5.16
CA CYS A 52 -6.22 -5.14 5.11
C CYS A 52 -5.23 -5.19 6.29
N ARG A 53 -5.72 -5.39 7.51
CA ARG A 53 -4.89 -5.50 8.73
C ARG A 53 -3.94 -6.71 8.65
N ARG A 54 -4.43 -7.86 8.20
CA ARG A 54 -3.59 -9.06 8.00
C ARG A 54 -2.52 -8.80 6.94
N LEU A 55 -2.91 -8.22 5.81
CA LEU A 55 -1.97 -7.93 4.73
C LEU A 55 -0.86 -6.98 5.17
N GLU A 56 -1.21 -5.91 5.89
CA GLU A 56 -0.23 -4.97 6.45
C GLU A 56 0.71 -5.65 7.44
N THR A 57 0.18 -6.49 8.33
CA THR A 57 0.99 -7.23 9.32
C THR A 57 1.98 -8.16 8.63
N THR A 58 1.54 -8.93 7.64
CA THR A 58 2.42 -9.83 6.87
C THR A 58 3.52 -9.05 6.15
N VAL A 59 3.16 -7.91 5.56
CA VAL A 59 4.10 -7.01 4.88
C VAL A 59 5.13 -6.46 5.87
N MET A 60 4.69 -5.97 7.05
CA MET A 60 5.57 -5.51 8.14
C MET A 60 6.49 -6.62 8.66
N GLN A 61 6.01 -7.85 8.80
CA GLN A 61 6.83 -8.99 9.22
C GLN A 61 7.88 -9.37 8.16
N LEU A 62 7.51 -9.37 6.88
CA LEU A 62 8.46 -9.54 5.78
C LEU A 62 9.55 -8.46 5.84
N PHE A 63 9.20 -7.21 6.14
CA PHE A 63 10.20 -6.15 6.32
C PHE A 63 11.16 -6.42 7.47
N ALA A 64 10.63 -6.79 8.63
CA ALA A 64 11.43 -7.06 9.82
C ALA A 64 12.40 -8.24 9.60
N ASN A 65 11.95 -9.27 8.90
CA ASN A 65 12.72 -10.50 8.67
C ASN A 65 13.78 -10.36 7.59
N TYR A 66 13.49 -9.63 6.52
CA TYR A 66 14.39 -9.52 5.36
C TYR A 66 15.20 -8.21 5.33
N GLY A 67 15.05 -7.35 6.34
CA GLY A 67 15.92 -6.19 6.55
C GLY A 67 16.03 -5.31 5.32
N TRP A 68 14.89 -4.87 4.76
CA TRP A 68 14.88 -4.04 3.55
C TRP A 68 15.75 -2.79 3.77
N ARG A 69 16.89 -2.74 3.09
CA ARG A 69 17.82 -1.62 3.13
C ARG A 69 17.14 -0.40 2.54
N PHE A 70 16.73 0.51 3.41
CA PHE A 70 16.31 1.87 3.09
C PHE A 70 17.46 2.62 2.40
N THR A 71 17.59 2.51 1.08
CA THR A 71 18.33 3.50 0.27
C THR A 71 17.42 4.56 -0.34
N ASN A 72 16.09 4.42 -0.21
CA ASN A 72 15.12 5.43 -0.64
C ASN A 72 14.17 5.80 0.51
N ARG A 73 14.75 6.16 1.66
CA ARG A 73 14.01 6.93 2.66
C ARG A 73 13.88 8.31 2.02
N LEU A 74 12.72 8.56 1.42
CA LEU A 74 12.40 9.81 0.73
C LEU A 74 12.89 10.99 1.60
N GLN A 75 13.78 11.80 1.03
CA GLN A 75 13.97 13.20 1.43
C GLN A 75 12.81 14.01 0.86
#